data_AF-A0A175R5Y2-F1
#
_entry.id   AF-A0A175R5Y2-F1
#
_cell.length_a   1.000
_cell.length_b   1.000
_cell.length_c   1.000
_cell.angle_alpha   90.00
_cell.angle_beta   90.00
_cell.angle_gamma   90.00
#
_symmetry.space_group_name_H-M   'P 1'
#
loop_
_entity.id
_entity.type
_entity.pdbx_description
1 polymer ?
#
loop_
_entity_poly.entity_id
_entity_poly.type
_entity_poly.pdbx_seq_one_letter_code
_entity_poly.pdbx_strand_id
1 'polypeptide(L)'
;MRRLAERIHRQLTRPCDIGVARPVTVGLSLGYATGLLSQVSLDDPMHRADARSYAVKRGGGGVLGPGEHVHCQPAALPPSRGEL
;
A
#
# COMPACT_ATOMS: atom_id res chain seq x y z
N MET A 1 12.39 -0.76 -9.98
CA MET A 1 11.19 0.00 -9.58
C MET A 1 10.86 -0.10 -8.10
N ARG A 2 11.01 -1.27 -7.45
CA ARG A 2 10.78 -1.47 -6.01
C ARG A 2 11.33 -0.38 -5.07
N ARG A 3 12.62 -0.02 -5.18
CA ARG A 3 13.25 1.04 -4.35
C ARG A 3 12.57 2.41 -4.45
N LEU A 4 12.06 2.76 -5.64
CA LEU A 4 11.33 4.01 -5.85
C LEU A 4 9.96 3.94 -5.18
N ALA A 5 9.24 2.84 -5.36
CA ALA A 5 7.94 2.62 -4.71
C ALA A 5 8.05 2.67 -3.18
N GLU A 6 9.09 2.07 -2.60
CA GLU A 6 9.37 2.16 -1.16
C GLU A 6 9.73 3.58 -0.71
N ARG A 7 10.49 4.33 -1.52
CA ARG A 7 10.80 5.73 -1.23
C ARG A 7 9.53 6.58 -1.22
N ILE A 8 8.63 6.39 -2.19
CA ILE A 8 7.33 7.08 -2.26
C ILE A 8 6.51 6.72 -1.01
N HIS A 9 6.38 5.43 -0.70
CA HIS A 9 5.67 4.99 0.50
C HIS A 9 6.22 5.66 1.76
N ARG A 10 7.53 5.58 2.00
CA ARG A 10 8.17 6.21 3.17
C ARG A 10 8.05 7.73 3.20
N GLN A 11 7.84 8.40 2.07
CA GLN A 11 7.66 9.86 2.03
C GLN A 11 6.22 10.22 2.38
N LEU A 12 5.25 9.51 1.79
CA LEU A 12 3.83 9.82 1.94
C LEU A 12 3.22 9.32 3.26
N THR A 13 3.84 8.34 3.92
CA THR A 13 3.40 7.88 5.25
C THR A 13 4.12 8.60 6.40
N ARG A 14 4.87 9.68 6.13
CA ARG A 14 5.44 10.50 7.21
C ARG A 14 4.34 11.31 7.88
N PRO A 15 4.43 11.54 9.20
CA PRO A 15 3.57 12.49 9.86
C PRO A 15 3.67 13.86 9.18
N CYS A 16 2.54 14.47 8.85
CA CYS A 16 2.47 15.81 8.31
C CYS A 16 1.70 16.73 9.26
N ASP A 17 2.17 17.97 9.35
CA ASP A 17 1.45 19.04 10.02
C ASP A 17 0.43 19.63 9.05
N ILE A 18 -0.83 19.70 9.49
CA ILE A 18 -1.95 20.26 8.73
C ILE A 18 -2.62 21.41 9.50
N GLY A 19 -1.93 22.03 10.45
CA GLY A 19 -2.45 23.13 11.28
C GLY A 19 -3.39 22.67 12.40
N VAL A 20 -3.26 21.41 12.83
CA VAL A 20 -4.01 20.83 13.95
C VAL A 20 -3.05 20.47 15.09
N ALA A 21 -3.58 20.29 16.30
CA ALA A 21 -2.77 20.14 17.51
C ALA A 21 -1.79 18.96 17.53
N ARG A 22 -1.91 17.97 16.62
CA ARG A 22 -1.00 16.83 16.51
C ARG A 22 -0.74 16.47 15.04
N PRO A 23 0.49 16.09 14.67
CA PRO A 23 0.79 15.60 13.32
C PRO A 23 -0.10 14.41 12.94
N VAL A 24 -0.61 14.43 11.71
CA VAL A 24 -1.46 13.37 11.17
C VAL A 24 -0.61 12.45 10.30
N THR A 25 -0.87 11.14 10.40
CA THR A 25 -0.25 10.14 9.51
C THR A 25 -1.33 9.46 8.68
N VAL A 26 -1.06 9.29 7.39
CA VAL A 26 -1.89 8.47 6.50
C VAL A 26 -1.17 7.17 6.16
N GLY A 27 -1.91 6.07 6.14
CA GLY A 27 -1.41 4.81 5.59
C GLY A 27 -1.39 4.85 4.06
N LEU A 28 -0.45 4.16 3.43
CA LEU A 28 -0.40 3.99 1.99
C LEU A 28 -0.39 2.51 1.62
N SER A 29 -1.19 2.15 0.61
CA SER A 29 -1.11 0.86 -0.07
C SER A 29 -0.74 1.11 -1.52
N LEU A 30 0.47 0.70 -1.91
CA LEU A 30 1.04 1.03 -3.21
C LEU A 30 1.25 -0.25 -4.03
N GLY A 31 0.43 -0.43 -5.06
CA GLY A 31 0.64 -1.43 -6.10
C GLY A 31 1.29 -0.81 -7.34
N TYR A 32 2.24 -1.49 -7.95
CA TYR A 32 2.80 -1.06 -9.24
C TYR A 32 2.90 -2.20 -10.25
N ALA A 33 2.89 -1.84 -11.53
CA ALA A 33 3.13 -2.74 -12.65
C ALA A 33 4.24 -2.20 -13.54
N THR A 34 4.91 -3.09 -14.27
CA THR A 34 5.92 -2.74 -15.27
C THR A 34 5.58 -3.48 -16.56
N GLY A 35 5.83 -2.85 -17.71
CA GLY A 35 5.63 -3.44 -19.03
C GLY A 35 6.55 -2.78 -20.05
N LEU A 36 6.63 -3.35 -21.25
CA LEU A 36 7.34 -2.76 -22.37
C LEU A 36 6.46 -1.71 -23.04
N LEU A 37 7.01 -0.51 -23.26
CA LEU A 37 6.27 0.63 -23.83
C LEU A 37 5.73 0.35 -25.24
N SER A 38 6.35 -0.57 -25.99
CA SER A 38 5.95 -0.97 -27.34
C SER A 38 4.68 -1.82 -27.40
N GLN A 39 4.16 -2.29 -26.26
CA GLN A 39 2.90 -3.03 -26.18
C GLN A 39 1.78 -2.02 -25.92
N VAL A 40 1.05 -1.65 -26.98
CA VAL A 40 0.00 -0.63 -26.95
C VAL A 40 -1.22 -1.13 -26.15
N SER A 41 -1.25 -0.81 -24.85
CA SER A 41 -2.40 -0.33 -24.07
C SER A 41 -1.96 -0.24 -22.60
N LEU A 42 -2.32 0.86 -21.92
CA LEU A 42 -2.05 1.06 -20.50
C LEU A 42 -3.07 0.36 -19.58
N ASP A 43 -4.17 -0.14 -20.14
CA ASP A 43 -5.28 -0.69 -19.36
C ASP A 43 -4.85 -1.91 -18.52
N ASP A 44 -4.11 -2.84 -19.12
CA ASP A 44 -3.61 -4.04 -18.43
C ASP A 44 -2.59 -3.69 -17.32
N PRO A 45 -1.55 -2.87 -17.57
CA PRO A 45 -0.70 -2.34 -16.50
C PRO A 45 -1.47 -1.63 -15.38
N MET A 46 -2.46 -0.80 -15.71
CA MET A 46 -3.30 -0.09 -14.73
C MET A 46 -4.11 -1.07 -13.88
N HIS A 47 -4.80 -2.03 -14.52
CA HIS A 47 -5.59 -3.03 -13.81
C HIS A 47 -4.74 -3.88 -12.86
N ARG A 48 -3.55 -4.31 -13.31
CA ARG A 48 -2.62 -5.05 -12.44
C ARG A 48 -2.09 -4.21 -11.29
N ALA A 49 -1.81 -2.92 -11.51
CA ALA A 49 -1.36 -2.03 -10.44
C ALA A 49 -2.46 -1.82 -9.40
N ASP A 50 -3.70 -1.63 -9.84
CA ASP A 50 -4.88 -1.49 -8.98
C ASP A 50 -5.12 -2.76 -8.13
N ALA A 51 -5.17 -3.93 -8.76
CA ALA A 51 -5.33 -5.20 -8.06
C ALA A 51 -4.25 -5.45 -6.99
N ARG A 52 -2.99 -5.08 -7.28
CA ARG A 52 -1.90 -5.14 -6.31
C ARG A 52 -2.09 -4.15 -5.16
N SER A 53 -2.52 -2.92 -5.44
CA SER A 53 -2.79 -1.93 -4.40
C SER A 53 -3.89 -2.40 -3.44
N TYR A 54 -4.92 -3.05 -4.00
CA TYR A 54 -6.02 -3.61 -3.23
C TYR A 54 -5.59 -4.79 -2.36
N ALA A 55 -4.78 -5.71 -2.89
CA ALA A 55 -4.23 -6.82 -2.12
C ALA A 55 -3.41 -6.33 -0.92
N VAL A 56 -2.56 -5.31 -1.13
CA VAL A 56 -1.77 -4.68 -0.05
C VAL A 56 -2.66 -3.99 0.97
N LYS A 57 -3.70 -3.27 0.53
CA LYS A 57 -4.66 -2.62 1.41
C LYS A 57 -5.32 -3.63 2.35
N ARG A 58 -5.69 -4.81 1.83
CA ARG A 58 -6.25 -5.92 2.61
C ARG A 58 -5.24 -6.55 3.58
N GLY A 59 -3.95 -6.46 3.28
CA GLY A 59 -2.86 -6.96 4.12
C GLY A 59 -2.32 -5.97 5.16
N GLY A 60 -2.90 -4.77 5.30
CA GLY A 60 -2.49 -3.77 6.30
C GLY A 60 -1.61 -2.62 5.78
N GLY A 61 -1.44 -2.49 4.46
CA GLY A 61 -0.63 -1.43 3.84
C GLY A 61 0.75 -1.90 3.37
N GLY A 62 1.51 -1.01 2.73
CA GLY A 62 2.84 -1.32 2.19
C GLY A 62 2.97 -1.15 0.68
N VAL A 63 3.88 -1.94 0.08
CA VAL A 63 4.23 -1.88 -1.35
C VAL A 63 4.21 -3.28 -1.97
N LEU A 64 3.64 -3.42 -3.16
CA LEU A 64 3.63 -4.68 -3.93
C LEU A 64 3.88 -4.44 -5.42
N GLY A 65 4.88 -5.14 -5.94
CA GLY A 65 5.29 -5.15 -7.32
C GLY A 65 5.06 -6.48 -8.03
N PRO A 66 5.54 -6.59 -9.28
CA PRO A 66 5.50 -7.83 -10.03
C PRO A 66 6.29 -8.96 -9.35
N GLY A 67 5.72 -10.17 -9.30
CA GLY A 67 6.37 -11.36 -8.74
C GLY A 67 6.40 -11.44 -7.21
N GLU A 68 5.79 -10.46 -6.53
CA GLU A 68 5.75 -10.40 -5.07
C GLU A 68 4.38 -10.87 -4.55
N HIS A 69 4.35 -11.39 -3.32
CA HIS A 69 3.13 -11.87 -2.66
C HIS A 69 2.82 -11.04 -1.42
N VAL A 70 1.52 -10.82 -1.14
CA VAL A 70 1.10 -10.21 0.12
C VAL A 70 1.05 -11.29 1.19
N HIS A 71 1.83 -11.10 2.26
CA HIS A 71 1.65 -11.84 3.49
C HIS A 71 0.54 -11.16 4.30
N CYS A 72 -0.70 -11.66 4.17
CA CYS A 72 -1.78 -11.21 5.04
C CYS A 72 -1.49 -11.70 6.46
N GLN A 73 -1.21 -10.79 7.40
CA GLN A 73 -1.38 -11.12 8.81
C GLN A 73 -2.88 -11.14 9.12
N PRO A 74 -3.41 -12.19 9.77
CA PRO A 74 -4.80 -12.18 10.24
C PRO A 74 -4.98 -10.99 11.17
N ALA A 75 -6.08 -10.24 10.98
CA ALA A 75 -6.41 -9.09 11.81
C ALA A 75 -6.34 -9.51 13.28
N ALA A 76 -5.57 -8.77 14.08
CA ALA A 76 -5.53 -8.98 15.52
C ALA A 76 -6.97 -8.96 16.06
N LEU A 77 -7.38 -10.05 16.70
CA LEU A 77 -8.67 -10.14 17.38
C LEU A 77 -8.81 -8.93 18.32
N PRO A 78 -9.94 -8.22 18.33
CA PRO A 78 -10.17 -7.17 19.31
C PRO A 78 -10.06 -7.76 20.72
N PRO A 79 -9.49 -7.04 21.71
CA PRO A 79 -9.43 -7.53 23.07
C PRO A 79 -10.85 -7.85 23.54
N SER A 80 -11.03 -9.06 24.08
CA SER A 80 -12.27 -9.51 24.69
C SER A 80 -12.70 -8.50 25.77
N ARG A 81 -13.91 -7.96 25.60
CA ARG A 81 -14.50 -7.00 26.53
C ARG A 81 -14.99 -7.76 27.77
N GLY A 82 -14.22 -7.70 28.85
CA GLY A 82 -14.47 -8.31 30.17
C GLY A 82 -13.14 -8.87 30.68
N GLU A 83 -12.57 -8.46 31.81
CA GLU A 83 -13.16 -8.45 33.16
C GLU A 83 -12.70 -7.21 33.97
N LEU A 84 -13.68 -6.49 34.53
CA LEU A 84 -13.57 -5.72 35.78
C LEU A 84 -14.82 -6.07 36.60
#